data_AF-A0A3S9AQJ4-F1
#
_entry.id   AF-A0A3S9AQJ4-F1
#
_cell.length_a   1.000
_cell.length_b   1.000
_cell.length_c   1.000
_cell.angle_alpha   90.00
_cell.angle_beta   90.00
_cell.angle_gamma   90.00
#
_symmetry.space_group_name_H-M   'P 1'
#
loop_
_entity.id
_entity.type
_entity.pdbx_description
1 polymer ?
#
loop_
_entity_poly.entity_id
_entity_poly.type
_entity_poly.pdbx_seq_one_letter_code
_entity_poly.pdbx_strand_id
1 'polypeptide(L)'
;MLIENVVLMYAEKTATGYTAEVELETADGLGFGGSIEFDKDWNYKLGFLNTWVNTDEDRYFVHEVLSSDDFKNDVMSFIPS
;
A
#
# COMPACT_ATOMS: atom_id res chain seq x y z
N MET A 1 -16.74 -4.89 -0.26
CA MET A 1 -16.19 -3.90 0.69
C MET A 1 -15.35 -3.02 -0.18
N LEU A 2 -15.82 -1.82 -0.53
CA LEU A 2 -15.14 -1.03 -1.56
C LEU A 2 -14.08 -0.16 -0.88
N ILE A 3 -12.82 -0.41 -1.18
CA ILE A 3 -11.70 0.41 -0.74
C ILE A 3 -11.63 1.65 -1.63
N GLU A 4 -11.58 2.83 -1.02
CA GLU A 4 -11.57 4.11 -1.73
C GLU A 4 -10.33 4.97 -1.42
N ASN A 5 -9.55 4.59 -0.41
CA ASN A 5 -8.35 5.32 -0.03
C ASN A 5 -7.26 4.39 0.49
N VAL A 6 -6.00 4.77 0.24
CA VAL A 6 -4.79 4.15 0.79
C VAL A 6 -3.98 5.25 1.45
N VAL A 7 -3.90 5.23 2.77
CA VAL A 7 -3.14 6.20 3.54
C VAL A 7 -1.77 5.61 3.88
N LEU A 8 -0.70 6.23 3.41
CA LEU A 8 0.66 5.87 3.80
C LEU A 8 0.98 6.46 5.17
N MET A 9 1.25 5.60 6.15
CA MET A 9 1.50 5.99 7.54
C MET A 9 2.99 6.06 7.84
N TYR A 10 3.75 5.12 7.29
CA TYR A 10 5.19 5.02 7.47
C TYR A 10 5.80 4.22 6.32
N ALA A 11 7.07 4.49 5.99
CA ALA A 11 7.83 3.60 5.13
C ALA A 11 9.29 3.53 5.57
N GLU A 12 9.91 2.38 5.28
CA GLU A 12 11.32 2.13 5.51
C GLU A 12 11.98 1.43 4.32
N LYS A 13 13.28 1.66 4.17
CA LYS A 13 14.11 0.94 3.21
C LYS A 13 14.59 -0.37 3.82
N THR A 14 14.44 -1.46 3.09
CA THR A 14 14.95 -2.78 3.47
C THR A 14 16.14 -3.19 2.60
N ALA A 15 16.78 -4.32 2.92
CA ALA A 15 17.87 -4.86 2.11
C ALA A 15 17.43 -5.23 0.68
N THR A 16 16.14 -5.55 0.50
CA THR A 16 15.57 -6.08 -0.74
C THR A 16 14.61 -5.13 -1.45
N GLY A 17 14.31 -3.97 -0.87
CA GLY A 17 13.38 -2.99 -1.42
C GLY A 17 12.86 -2.07 -0.33
N TYR A 18 11.55 -2.08 -0.08
CA TYR A 18 10.86 -1.18 0.84
C TYR A 18 9.75 -1.89 1.60
N THR A 19 9.44 -1.40 2.80
CA THR A 19 8.22 -1.77 3.54
C THR A 19 7.43 -0.49 3.77
N ALA A 20 6.12 -0.54 3.53
CA ALA A 20 5.20 0.55 3.81
C ALA A 20 4.10 0.08 4.77
N GLU A 21 3.89 0.80 5.86
CA GLU A 21 2.70 0.66 6.70
C GLU A 21 1.60 1.55 6.13
N VAL A 22 0.47 0.96 5.80
CA VAL A 22 -0.67 1.67 5.21
C VAL A 22 -1.95 1.40 5.99
N GLU A 23 -2.92 2.30 5.84
CA GLU A 23 -4.31 2.09 6.21
C GLU A 23 -5.18 2.10 4.95
N LEU A 24 -5.97 1.04 4.76
CA LEU A 24 -6.97 0.94 3.69
C LEU A 24 -8.32 1.41 4.24
N GLU A 25 -8.87 2.48 3.69
CA GLU A 25 -10.18 3.00 4.11
C GLU A 25 -11.25 2.61 3.09
N THR A 26 -12.39 2.17 3.61
CA THR A 26 -13.55 1.79 2.82
C THR A 26 -14.58 2.90 2.76
N ALA A 27 -15.45 2.87 1.75
CA ALA A 27 -16.53 3.84 1.56
C ALA A 27 -17.49 3.97 2.76
N ASP A 28 -17.63 2.92 3.57
CA ASP A 28 -18.44 2.90 4.79
C ASP A 28 -17.70 3.36 6.05
N GLY A 29 -16.45 3.83 5.91
CA GLY A 29 -15.65 4.44 6.98
C GLY A 29 -14.90 3.45 7.87
N LEU A 30 -14.69 2.21 7.41
CA LEU A 30 -13.83 1.25 8.11
C LEU A 30 -12.38 1.40 7.62
N GLY A 31 -11.42 1.27 8.55
CA GLY A 31 -9.98 1.34 8.29
C GLY A 31 -9.28 0.02 8.62
N PHE A 32 -8.44 -0.48 7.71
CA PHE A 32 -7.64 -1.69 7.91
C PHE A 32 -6.15 -1.37 7.74
N GLY A 33 -5.42 -1.40 8.84
CA GLY A 33 -3.97 -1.19 8.86
C GLY A 33 -3.16 -2.44 8.55
N GLY A 34 -2.05 -2.29 7.84
CA GLY A 34 -1.08 -3.37 7.66
C GLY A 34 0.11 -2.99 6.79
N SER A 35 1.08 -3.90 6.76
CA SER A 35 2.32 -3.74 6.02
C SER A 35 2.22 -4.25 4.59
N ILE A 36 2.86 -3.52 3.67
CA ILE A 36 3.06 -3.90 2.28
C ILE A 36 4.57 -3.96 2.01
N GLU A 37 5.03 -5.08 1.47
CA GLU A 37 6.42 -5.25 1.05
C GLU A 37 6.54 -4.92 -0.44
N PHE A 38 7.53 -4.11 -0.81
CA PHE A 38 7.91 -3.80 -2.19
C PHE A 38 9.33 -4.29 -2.47
N ASP A 39 9.57 -4.84 -3.65
CA ASP A 39 10.93 -5.06 -4.15
C ASP A 39 11.49 -3.80 -4.83
N LYS A 40 12.72 -3.90 -5.36
CA LYS A 40 13.41 -2.79 -6.05
C LYS A 40 12.74 -2.35 -7.35
N ASP A 41 11.92 -3.23 -7.93
CA ASP A 41 11.18 -2.99 -9.17
C ASP A 41 9.73 -2.58 -8.90
N TRP A 42 9.39 -2.30 -7.62
CA TRP A 42 8.06 -1.93 -7.13
C TRP A 42 6.99 -3.01 -7.30
N ASN A 43 7.37 -4.28 -7.45
CA ASN A 43 6.41 -5.36 -7.26
C ASN A 43 6.10 -5.48 -5.78
N TYR A 44 4.82 -5.67 -5.44
CA TYR A 44 4.37 -5.63 -4.06
C TYR A 44 3.69 -6.92 -3.59
N LYS A 45 3.70 -7.12 -2.27
CA LYS A 45 2.94 -8.15 -1.57
C LYS A 45 2.11 -7.49 -0.47
N LEU A 46 0.80 -7.69 -0.53
CA LEU A 46 -0.15 -7.11 0.43
C LEU A 46 -0.13 -7.78 1.81
N GLY A 47 0.61 -8.87 2.00
CA GLY A 47 0.65 -9.58 3.28
C GLY A 47 -0.74 -9.90 3.83
N PHE A 48 -1.00 -9.48 5.08
CA PHE A 48 -2.29 -9.66 5.74
C PHE A 48 -3.44 -8.88 5.09
N LEU A 49 -3.16 -7.74 4.45
CA LEU A 49 -4.16 -6.89 3.80
C LEU A 49 -4.87 -7.59 2.63
N ASN A 50 -4.27 -8.62 2.04
CA ASN A 50 -4.91 -9.43 1.00
C ASN A 50 -6.21 -10.12 1.46
N THR A 51 -6.43 -10.24 2.78
CA THR A 51 -7.69 -10.75 3.36
C THR A 51 -8.85 -9.76 3.13
N TRP A 52 -8.55 -8.47 3.14
CA TRP A 52 -9.51 -7.38 3.00
C TRP A 52 -9.66 -6.91 1.55
N VAL A 53 -8.56 -6.91 0.78
CA VAL A 53 -8.56 -6.65 -0.68
C VAL A 53 -9.08 -7.90 -1.41
N ASN A 54 -10.39 -8.11 -1.40
CA ASN A 54 -11.00 -9.39 -1.80
C ASN A 54 -11.90 -9.32 -3.03
N THR A 55 -12.28 -8.14 -3.52
CA THR A 55 -12.98 -7.99 -4.80
C THR A 55 -12.03 -7.60 -5.94
N ASP A 56 -12.45 -7.84 -7.18
CA ASP A 56 -11.67 -7.41 -8.36
C ASP A 56 -11.55 -5.88 -8.43
N GLU A 57 -12.59 -5.16 -7.99
CA GLU A 57 -12.60 -3.70 -7.90
C GLU A 57 -11.57 -3.19 -6.88
N ASP A 58 -11.52 -3.79 -5.69
CA ASP A 58 -10.52 -3.44 -4.67
C ASP A 58 -9.10 -3.72 -5.16
N ARG A 59 -8.90 -4.88 -5.81
CA ARG A 59 -7.60 -5.26 -6.36
C ARG A 59 -7.15 -4.26 -7.42
N TYR A 60 -8.07 -3.86 -8.31
CA TYR A 60 -7.80 -2.88 -9.34
C TYR A 60 -7.43 -1.52 -8.73
N PHE A 61 -8.24 -1.01 -7.80
CA PHE A 61 -7.99 0.28 -7.14
C PHE A 61 -6.67 0.29 -6.37
N VAL A 62 -6.44 -0.71 -5.49
CA VAL A 62 -5.20 -0.81 -4.71
C VAL A 62 -4.00 -0.94 -5.65
N HIS A 63 -4.10 -1.73 -6.72
CA HIS A 63 -3.01 -1.83 -7.70
C HIS A 63 -2.71 -0.50 -8.38
N GLU A 64 -3.72 0.25 -8.79
CA GLU A 64 -3.58 1.55 -9.43
C GLU A 64 -2.85 2.55 -8.51
N VAL A 65 -3.25 2.62 -7.24
CA VAL A 65 -2.62 3.49 -6.24
C VAL A 65 -1.18 3.07 -5.96
N LEU A 66 -0.94 1.81 -5.61
CA LEU A 66 0.40 1.33 -5.23
C LEU A 66 1.41 1.33 -6.39
N SER A 67 0.92 1.30 -7.63
CA SER A 67 1.77 1.36 -8.83
C SER A 67 1.99 2.79 -9.33
N SER A 68 1.28 3.77 -8.78
CA SER A 68 1.42 5.18 -9.15
C SER A 68 2.78 5.75 -8.74
N ASP A 69 3.28 6.71 -9.52
CA ASP A 69 4.52 7.39 -9.16
C ASP A 69 4.37 8.29 -7.94
N ASP A 70 3.16 8.81 -7.69
CA ASP A 70 2.86 9.62 -6.50
C ASP A 70 3.06 8.80 -5.23
N PHE A 71 2.46 7.61 -5.15
CA PHE A 71 2.64 6.73 -3.98
C PHE A 71 4.11 6.32 -3.80
N LYS A 72 4.82 6.01 -4.88
CA LYS A 72 6.25 5.67 -4.82
C LYS A 72 7.09 6.84 -4.31
N ASN A 73 6.79 8.06 -4.76
CA ASN A 73 7.47 9.27 -4.31
C ASN A 73 7.19 9.52 -2.82
N ASP A 74 5.95 9.30 -2.37
CA ASP A 74 5.60 9.40 -0.96
C ASP A 74 6.39 8.40 -0.14
N VAL A 75 6.45 7.12 -0.52
CA VAL A 75 7.29 6.10 0.14
C VAL A 75 8.75 6.54 0.21
N MET A 76 9.31 7.04 -0.90
CA MET A 76 10.70 7.51 -0.95
C MET A 76 10.95 8.73 -0.07
N SER A 77 9.94 9.56 0.19
CA SER A 77 10.06 10.75 1.05
C SER A 77 10.30 10.41 2.53
N PHE A 78 9.92 9.21 2.98
CA PHE A 78 10.18 8.73 4.35
C PHE A 78 11.61 8.22 4.55
N ILE A 79 12.35 7.97 3.46
CA ILE A 79 13.65 7.32 3.53
C ILE A 79 14.73 8.39 3.73
N PRO A 80 15.50 8.35 4.84
CA PRO A 80 16.58 9.29 5.05
C PRO A 80 17.63 9.14 3.94
N SER A 81 18.05 10.29 3.39
CA SER A 81 19.12 10.40 2.40
C SER A 81 20.49 10.01 2.93
#